data_AF-A0A2V6R8X0-F1
#
_entry.id   AF-A0A2V6R8X0-F1
#
_cell.length_a   1.000
_cell.length_b   1.000
_cell.length_c   1.000
_cell.angle_alpha   90.00
_cell.angle_beta   90.00
_cell.angle_gamma   90.00
#
_symmetry.space_group_name_H-M   'P 1'
#
loop_
_entity.id
_entity.type
_entity.pdbx_description
1 polymer ?
#
loop_
_entity_poly.entity_id
_entity_poly.type
_entity_poly.pdbx_seq_one_letter_code
_entity_poly.pdbx_strand_id
1 'polypeptide(L)'
;MSVDLKSKVQDLVDTSINPAIAAHGGWVELLDVKDSVVYLQMGGGCQGCGAADITLKAGIERLIKEELPEITEVLDTTDHAAGENPFYTAGKT
;
A
#
# COMPACT_ATOMS: atom_id res chain seq x y z
N MET A 1 -24.96 -6.48 7.57
CA MET A 1 -23.54 -6.81 7.32
C MET A 1 -22.82 -5.49 7.10
N SER A 2 -22.09 -4.98 8.08
CA SER A 2 -21.08 -3.96 7.78
C SER A 2 -19.97 -4.70 7.07
N VAL A 3 -19.78 -4.40 5.79
CA VAL A 3 -18.58 -4.87 5.08
C VAL A 3 -17.43 -4.09 5.71
N ASP A 4 -16.56 -4.76 6.45
CA ASP A 4 -15.37 -4.15 7.03
C ASP A 4 -14.56 -3.49 5.92
N LEU A 5 -14.28 -2.20 6.09
CA LEU A 5 -13.54 -1.41 5.11
C LEU A 5 -12.19 -2.07 4.80
N LYS A 6 -11.57 -2.64 5.82
CA LYS A 6 -10.37 -3.46 5.74
C LYS A 6 -10.53 -4.62 4.75
N SER A 7 -11.65 -5.35 4.79
CA SER A 7 -11.90 -6.47 3.86
C SER A 7 -12.05 -6.00 2.43
N LYS A 8 -12.73 -4.87 2.17
CA LYS A 8 -12.83 -4.32 0.81
C LYS A 8 -11.45 -3.93 0.25
N VAL A 9 -10.64 -3.27 1.08
CA VAL A 9 -9.29 -2.88 0.70
C VAL A 9 -8.44 -4.13 0.46
N GLN A 10 -8.54 -5.14 1.33
CA GLN A 10 -7.83 -6.40 1.18
C GLN A 10 -8.18 -7.09 -0.15
N ASP A 11 -9.48 -7.22 -0.45
CA ASP A 11 -9.95 -7.83 -1.69
C ASP A 11 -9.41 -7.07 -2.92
N LEU A 12 -9.40 -5.73 -2.88
CA LEU A 12 -8.85 -4.92 -3.96
C LEU A 12 -7.33 -5.11 -4.10
N VAL A 13 -6.62 -5.21 -2.97
CA VAL A 13 -5.18 -5.47 -2.95
C VAL A 13 -4.88 -6.81 -3.62
N ASP A 14 -5.60 -7.86 -3.26
CA ASP A 14 -5.32 -9.21 -3.76
C ASP A 14 -5.77 -9.44 -5.20
N THR A 15 -6.89 -8.83 -5.62
CA THR A 15 -7.48 -9.08 -6.95
C THR A 15 -7.00 -8.14 -8.04
N SER A 16 -6.57 -6.92 -7.68
CA SER A 16 -6.25 -5.87 -8.65
C SER A 16 -4.83 -5.35 -8.48
N ILE A 17 -4.43 -4.96 -7.27
CA ILE A 17 -3.12 -4.31 -7.05
C ILE A 17 -1.97 -5.31 -7.17
N ASN A 18 -1.99 -6.40 -6.41
CA ASN A 18 -0.93 -7.41 -6.39
C ASN A 18 -0.67 -8.02 -7.78
N PRO A 19 -1.69 -8.39 -8.59
CA PRO A 19 -1.46 -8.86 -9.95
C PRO A 19 -0.79 -7.82 -10.86
N ALA A 20 -1.14 -6.54 -10.72
CA ALA A 20 -0.58 -5.46 -11.54
C ALA A 20 0.91 -5.22 -11.23
N ILE A 21 1.28 -5.26 -9.95
CA ILE A 21 2.67 -5.00 -9.52
C ILE A 21 3.56 -6.25 -9.56
N ALA A 22 2.98 -7.45 -9.47
CA ALA A 22 3.71 -8.71 -9.60
C ALA A 22 4.39 -8.84 -10.97
N ALA A 23 3.80 -8.26 -12.03
CA ALA A 23 4.44 -8.17 -13.35
C ALA A 23 5.76 -7.39 -13.35
N HIS A 24 5.93 -6.50 -12.37
CA HIS A 24 7.16 -5.72 -12.14
C HIS A 24 8.03 -6.32 -11.01
N GLY A 25 7.67 -7.50 -10.49
CA GLY A 25 8.35 -8.17 -9.38
C GLY A 25 8.07 -7.57 -8.00
N GLY A 26 7.10 -6.65 -7.89
CA GLY A 26 6.67 -6.03 -6.63
C GLY A 26 5.50 -6.76 -5.99
N TRP A 27 5.21 -6.39 -4.74
CA TRP A 27 4.05 -6.83 -3.97
C TRP A 27 3.65 -5.73 -2.97
N VAL A 28 2.39 -5.77 -2.56
CA VAL A 28 1.80 -4.85 -1.59
C VAL A 28 1.02 -5.68 -0.58
N GLU A 29 1.18 -5.34 0.70
CA GLU A 29 0.45 -5.92 1.81
C GLU A 29 -0.33 -4.83 2.53
N LEU A 30 -1.58 -5.13 2.86
CA LEU A 30 -2.41 -4.29 3.71
C LEU A 30 -2.07 -4.55 5.18
N LEU A 31 -1.53 -3.55 5.86
CA LEU A 31 -1.27 -3.63 7.30
C LEU A 31 -2.56 -3.34 8.08
N ASP A 32 -3.16 -2.17 7.81
CA ASP A 32 -4.36 -1.77 8.53
C ASP A 32 -5.17 -0.70 7.80
N VAL A 33 -6.41 -0.50 8.25
CA VAL A 33 -7.27 0.61 7.83
C VAL A 33 -7.84 1.29 9.06
N LYS A 34 -7.52 2.56 9.27
CA LYS A 34 -7.95 3.33 10.44
C LYS A 34 -8.35 4.73 10.03
N ASP A 35 -9.52 5.19 10.49
CA ASP A 35 -10.02 6.55 10.25
C ASP A 35 -10.01 6.94 8.75
N SER A 36 -10.39 6.01 7.87
CA SER A 36 -10.34 6.16 6.40
C SER A 36 -8.92 6.28 5.82
N VAL A 37 -7.88 5.99 6.60
CA VAL A 37 -6.49 5.92 6.17
C VAL A 37 -6.08 4.46 6.01
N VAL A 38 -5.54 4.12 4.83
CA VAL A 38 -5.01 2.79 4.54
C VAL A 38 -3.51 2.78 4.79
N TYR A 39 -3.03 1.80 5.56
CA TYR A 39 -1.61 1.58 5.81
C TYR A 39 -1.16 0.37 5.00
N LEU A 40 -0.27 0.61 4.04
CA LEU A 40 0.29 -0.42 3.18
C LEU A 40 1.77 -0.61 3.46
N GLN A 41 2.24 -1.81 3.20
CA GLN A 41 3.65 -2.14 3.10
C GLN A 41 3.93 -2.60 1.68
N MET A 42 4.83 -1.92 0.99
CA MET A 42 5.25 -2.30 -0.35
C MET A 42 6.62 -2.96 -0.32
N GLY A 43 6.81 -4.00 -1.10
CA GLY A 43 8.08 -4.70 -1.20
C GLY A 43 8.32 -5.32 -2.57
N GLY A 44 9.53 -5.82 -2.79
CA GLY A 44 9.93 -6.31 -4.11
C GLY A 44 10.06 -5.18 -5.14
N GLY A 45 10.03 -5.52 -6.42
CA GLY A 45 10.17 -4.57 -7.52
C GLY A 45 11.62 -4.18 -7.80
N CYS A 46 11.82 -3.23 -8.71
CA CYS A 46 13.13 -2.74 -9.12
C CYS A 46 13.79 -1.95 -7.97
N GLN A 47 14.32 -2.68 -6.99
CA GLN A 47 15.09 -2.20 -5.84
C GLN A 47 16.25 -1.32 -6.35
N GLY A 48 16.06 0.00 -6.41
CA GLY A 48 17.14 0.93 -6.75
C GLY A 48 16.79 2.07 -7.72
N CYS A 49 15.53 2.25 -8.14
CA CYS A 49 15.14 3.37 -9.00
C CYS A 49 13.99 4.16 -8.35
N GLY A 50 14.30 5.14 -7.50
CA GLY A 50 13.30 5.90 -6.72
C GLY A 50 12.19 6.61 -7.52
N ALA A 51 12.30 6.67 -8.85
CA ALA A 51 11.22 7.14 -9.73
C ALA A 51 10.09 6.10 -9.92
N ALA A 52 10.40 4.80 -9.83
CA ALA A 52 9.42 3.73 -9.93
C ALA A 52 8.50 3.69 -8.70
N ASP A 53 9.06 3.94 -7.51
CA ASP A 53 8.32 3.91 -6.24
C ASP A 53 7.25 5.00 -6.17
N ILE A 54 7.58 6.23 -6.60
CA ILE A 54 6.64 7.36 -6.62
C ILE A 54 5.47 7.07 -7.56
N THR A 55 5.76 6.54 -8.75
CA THR A 55 4.73 6.27 -9.77
C THR A 55 3.82 5.13 -9.35
N LEU A 56 4.39 4.08 -8.74
CA LEU A 56 3.64 2.93 -8.25
C LEU A 56 2.70 3.31 -7.11
N LYS A 57 3.22 4.02 -6.11
CA LYS A 57 2.43 4.51 -4.97
C LYS A 57 1.25 5.36 -5.44
N ALA A 58 1.50 6.30 -6.34
CA ALA A 58 0.45 7.16 -6.88
C ALA A 58 -0.63 6.37 -7.65
N GLY A 59 -0.23 5.32 -8.38
CA GLY A 59 -1.16 4.42 -9.06
C GLY A 59 -2.05 3.64 -8.10
N ILE A 60 -1.46 3.09 -7.03
CA ILE A 60 -2.18 2.33 -6.00
C ILE A 60 -3.15 3.23 -5.24
N GLU A 61 -2.68 4.39 -4.79
CA GLU A 61 -3.51 5.36 -4.07
C GLU A 61 -4.72 5.78 -4.92
N ARG A 62 -4.51 6.05 -6.20
CA ARG A 62 -5.57 6.40 -7.13
C ARG A 62 -6.59 5.28 -7.26
N LEU A 63 -6.15 4.04 -7.49
CA LEU A 63 -7.03 2.89 -7.65
C LEU A 63 -7.90 2.67 -6.40
N ILE A 64 -7.28 2.73 -5.21
CA ILE A 64 -8.01 2.58 -3.94
C ILE A 64 -9.05 3.67 -3.77
N LYS A 65 -8.73 4.93 -4.09
CA LYS A 65 -9.69 6.05 -3.98
C LYS A 65 -10.80 6.00 -5.03
N GLU A 66 -10.53 5.46 -6.23
CA GLU A 66 -11.53 5.28 -7.28
C GLU A 66 -12.55 4.19 -6.90
N GLU A 67 -12.10 3.05 -6.35
CA GLU A 67 -12.98 1.95 -5.95
C GLU A 67 -13.62 2.17 -4.57
N LEU A 68 -12.89 2.81 -3.64
CA LEU A 68 -13.27 3.07 -2.26
C LEU A 68 -13.14 4.57 -1.96
N PRO A 69 -14.11 5.40 -2.40
CA PRO A 69 -14.08 6.86 -2.19
C PRO A 69 -14.20 7.27 -0.71
N GLU A 70 -14.50 6.31 0.18
CA GLU A 70 -14.47 6.47 1.63
C GLU A 70 -13.05 6.54 2.21
N ILE A 71 -12.02 6.17 1.43
CA ILE A 71 -10.60 6.30 1.80
C ILE A 71 -10.11 7.72 1.46
N THR A 72 -9.55 8.40 2.47
CA THR A 72 -9.04 9.76 2.33
C THR A 72 -7.54 9.78 2.03
N GLU A 73 -6.81 8.81 2.55
CA GLU A 73 -5.35 8.77 2.50
C GLU A 73 -4.82 7.34 2.42
N VAL A 74 -3.73 7.15 1.68
CA VAL A 74 -2.99 5.89 1.60
C VAL A 74 -1.55 6.16 2.01
N LEU A 75 -1.18 5.62 3.17
CA LEU A 75 0.15 5.72 3.73
C LEU A 75 0.93 4.45 3.43
N ASP A 76 2.07 4.67 2.81
CA ASP A 76 3.07 3.64 2.63
C ASP A 76 4.04 3.68 3.81
N THR A 77 4.11 2.57 4.52
CA THR A 77 4.93 2.43 5.72
C THR A 77 6.37 2.05 5.42
N THR A 78 6.72 1.81 4.15
CA THR A 78 8.11 1.57 3.77
C THR A 78 8.84 2.87 3.40
N ASP A 79 9.96 3.12 4.08
CA ASP A 79 10.99 4.08 3.70
C ASP A 79 11.72 3.61 2.44
N HIS A 80 11.39 4.25 1.32
CA HIS A 80 12.01 4.03 0.02
C HIS A 80 13.21 4.97 -0.25
N ALA A 81 13.47 5.93 0.65
CA ALA A 81 14.56 6.90 0.53
C ALA A 81 15.81 6.49 1.30
N ALA A 82 15.65 5.70 2.36
CA ALA A 82 16.74 5.14 3.13
C ALA A 82 17.10 3.75 2.59
N GLY A 83 18.37 3.54 2.24
CA GLY A 83 18.91 2.20 1.99
C GLY A 83 18.91 1.27 3.21
N GLU A 84 18.02 1.47 4.20
CA GLU A 84 17.93 0.67 5.41
C GLU A 84 16.47 0.54 5.88
N ASN A 85 15.99 -0.72 5.87
CA ASN A 85 14.85 -1.31 6.59
C ASN A 85 13.92 -0.37 7.41
N PRO A 86 12.70 -0.11 6.90
CA PRO A 86 11.65 0.58 7.62
C PRO A 86 10.65 -0.42 8.17
N PHE A 87 11.04 -1.16 9.21
CA PHE A 87 10.02 -1.79 10.03
C PHE A 87 9.44 -0.72 10.95
N TYR A 88 8.19 -0.36 10.65
CA TYR A 88 7.24 0.32 11.52
C TYR A 88 7.51 -0.01 13.01
N THR A 89 8.14 0.90 13.76
CA THR A 89 8.22 0.77 15.22
C THR A 89 6.90 1.19 15.82
N ALA A 90 5.97 0.24 15.91
CA ALA A 90 4.87 0.32 16.85
C ALA A 90 5.45 0.25 18.28
N GLY A 91 5.45 1.40 18.96
CA GLY A 91 5.45 1.51 20.41
C GLY A 91 6.75 1.14 21.16
N LYS A 92 7.38 2.15 21.75
CA LYS A 92 7.88 2.05 23.12
C LYS A 92 7.69 3.39 23.83
N THR A 93 6.93 3.31 24.94
CA THR A 93 6.77 4.29 26.02
C THR A 93 8.09 4.80 26.57
#